data_AF-A0A7W2TI47-F1
#
_entry.id   AF-A0A7W2TI47-F1
#
_cell.length_a   1.000
_cell.length_b   1.000
_cell.length_c   1.000
_cell.angle_alpha   90.00
_cell.angle_beta   90.00
_cell.angle_gamma   90.00
#
_symmetry.space_group_name_H-M   'P 1'
#
loop_
_entity.id
_entity.type
_entity.pdbx_description
1 polymer ?
#
loop_
_entity_poly.entity_id
_entity_poly.type
_entity_poly.pdbx_seq_one_letter_code
_entity_poly.pdbx_strand_id
1 'polypeptide(L)'
;MQKILIFGNAAAGKSTLAKKIAAKQGLAHLDLDTLAWLATSPPQRKCLSDSAIAIDTFTQQHENWVIEGCYSDLLELLINNNAVDHDNVNKKAFANEIIYLDITINTCITHAENRPWEAHKYPSKQAQDDNLAMLIDWIKAYDTRTDTFSKLAHQQLYTRFVGKKKTIKTHEK
;
A
#
# COMPACT_ATOMS: atom_id res chain seq x y z
N MET A 1 17.46 4.93 11.56
CA MET A 1 16.38 5.46 10.71
C MET A 1 15.60 4.28 10.13
N GLN A 2 14.28 4.23 10.30
CA GLN A 2 13.41 3.14 9.82
C GLN A 2 12.39 3.69 8.83
N LYS A 3 12.48 3.27 7.56
CA LYS A 3 11.64 3.74 6.47
C LYS A 3 11.12 2.52 5.72
N ILE A 4 9.94 2.06 6.14
CA ILE A 4 9.40 0.75 5.80
C ILE A 4 8.27 0.90 4.78
N LEU A 5 8.31 0.12 3.70
CA LEU A 5 7.14 -0.07 2.82
C LEU A 5 6.50 -1.42 3.09
N ILE A 6 5.17 -1.46 3.17
CA ILE A 6 4.40 -2.70 3.28
C ILE A 6 3.40 -2.77 2.14
N PHE A 7 3.53 -3.79 1.30
CA PHE A 7 2.70 -3.92 0.10
C PHE A 7 2.30 -5.36 -0.18
N GLY A 8 1.34 -5.53 -1.09
CA GLY A 8 0.73 -6.80 -1.44
C GLY A 8 -0.74 -6.64 -1.80
N ASN A 9 -1.39 -7.76 -2.12
CA ASN A 9 -2.78 -7.78 -2.59
C ASN A 9 -3.75 -7.05 -1.64
N ALA A 10 -4.90 -6.63 -2.16
CA ALA A 10 -6.03 -6.22 -1.33
C ALA A 10 -6.34 -7.32 -0.30
N ALA A 11 -6.69 -6.92 0.93
CA ALA A 11 -6.94 -7.82 2.06
C ALA A 11 -5.75 -8.68 2.54
N ALA A 12 -4.51 -8.40 2.11
CA ALA A 12 -3.34 -9.13 2.62
C ALA A 12 -2.97 -8.84 4.09
N GLY A 13 -3.56 -7.81 4.72
CA GLY A 13 -3.28 -7.41 6.11
C GLY A 13 -2.23 -6.31 6.27
N LYS A 14 -1.96 -5.54 5.20
CA LYS A 14 -0.97 -4.45 5.16
C LYS A 14 -1.18 -3.41 6.26
N SER A 15 -2.36 -2.78 6.31
CA SER A 15 -2.69 -1.76 7.30
C SER A 15 -2.61 -2.27 8.74
N THR A 16 -3.02 -3.53 8.98
CA THR A 16 -2.90 -4.17 10.30
C THR A 16 -1.44 -4.30 10.73
N LEU A 17 -0.57 -4.80 9.84
CA LEU A 17 0.86 -4.93 10.12
C LEU A 17 1.54 -3.57 10.27
N ALA A 18 1.21 -2.62 9.40
CA ALA A 18 1.76 -1.26 9.41
C ALA A 18 1.43 -0.54 10.72
N LYS A 19 0.17 -0.57 11.15
CA LYS A 19 -0.27 -0.01 12.44
C LYS A 19 0.43 -0.68 13.63
N LYS A 20 0.58 -2.02 13.60
CA LYS A 20 1.28 -2.77 14.66
C LYS A 20 2.75 -2.36 14.76
N ILE A 21 3.43 -2.22 13.62
CA ILE A 21 4.84 -1.78 13.55
C ILE A 21 4.95 -0.32 14.01
N ALA A 22 4.10 0.57 13.51
CA ALA A 22 4.06 1.98 13.90
C ALA A 22 3.91 2.15 15.41
N ALA A 23 2.91 1.49 16.01
CA ALA A 23 2.67 1.54 17.45
C ALA A 23 3.84 0.97 18.27
N LYS A 24 4.43 -0.14 17.83
CA LYS A 24 5.53 -0.80 18.55
C LYS A 24 6.85 -0.02 18.47
N GLN A 25 7.11 0.66 17.36
CA GLN A 25 8.42 1.26 17.06
C GLN A 25 8.38 2.80 17.06
N GLY A 26 7.22 3.41 17.30
CA GLY A 26 7.06 4.86 17.28
C GLY A 26 7.22 5.47 15.90
N LEU A 27 6.76 4.78 14.84
CA LEU A 27 6.84 5.27 13.46
C LEU A 27 5.59 6.06 13.08
N ALA A 28 5.75 7.09 12.25
CA ALA A 28 4.62 7.68 11.55
C ALA A 28 4.03 6.67 10.55
N HIS A 29 2.70 6.63 10.42
CA HIS A 29 1.99 5.71 9.54
C HIS A 29 1.26 6.48 8.43
N LEU A 30 1.44 6.05 7.18
CA LEU A 30 0.69 6.56 6.03
C LEU A 30 0.05 5.40 5.25
N ASP A 31 -1.27 5.49 5.11
CA ASP A 31 -2.06 4.64 4.21
C ASP A 31 -2.19 5.33 2.84
N LEU A 32 -1.65 4.71 1.80
CA LEU A 32 -1.66 5.26 0.44
C LEU A 32 -3.07 5.37 -0.16
N ASP A 33 -4.08 4.64 0.35
CA ASP A 33 -5.48 4.81 -0.07
C ASP A 33 -5.93 6.28 0.14
N THR A 34 -5.43 6.95 1.18
CA THR A 34 -5.79 8.34 1.51
C THR A 34 -5.27 9.37 0.49
N LEU A 35 -4.24 9.00 -0.27
CA LEU A 35 -3.61 9.88 -1.26
C LEU A 35 -3.98 9.51 -2.69
N ALA A 36 -4.34 8.24 -2.91
CA ALA A 36 -4.60 7.59 -4.18
C ALA A 36 -5.82 8.11 -4.98
N TRP A 37 -6.80 8.71 -4.32
CA TRP A 37 -8.11 8.99 -4.93
C TRP A 37 -8.52 10.46 -4.78
N LEU A 38 -9.31 10.94 -5.74
CA LEU A 38 -10.06 12.19 -5.63
C LEU A 38 -11.35 11.94 -4.84
N ALA A 39 -11.84 12.98 -4.16
CA ALA A 39 -13.12 12.95 -3.46
C ALA A 39 -14.30 13.11 -4.45
N THR A 40 -14.41 12.19 -5.40
CA THR A 40 -15.44 12.17 -6.46
C THR A 40 -16.31 10.92 -6.38
N SER A 41 -17.49 10.99 -6.98
CA SER A 41 -18.41 9.85 -7.14
C SER A 41 -18.81 9.73 -8.61
N PRO A 42 -18.39 8.66 -9.34
CA PRO A 42 -17.60 7.52 -8.86
C PRO A 42 -16.13 7.90 -8.54
N PRO A 43 -15.41 7.05 -7.76
CA PRO A 43 -14.01 7.31 -7.39
C PRO A 43 -13.11 7.44 -8.61
N GLN A 44 -12.25 8.45 -8.62
CA GLN A 44 -11.27 8.68 -9.67
C GLN A 44 -9.85 8.67 -9.10
N ARG A 45 -8.91 8.06 -9.83
CA ARG A 45 -7.50 8.08 -9.45
C ARG A 45 -6.99 9.51 -9.45
N LYS A 46 -6.37 9.93 -8.34
CA LYS A 46 -5.63 11.18 -8.29
C LYS A 46 -4.42 11.07 -9.21
N CYS A 47 -4.01 12.18 -9.83
CA CYS A 47 -2.81 12.16 -10.66
C CYS A 47 -1.57 11.81 -9.79
N LEU A 48 -0.56 11.23 -10.44
CA LEU A 48 0.63 10.75 -9.77
C LEU A 48 1.40 11.90 -9.09
N SER A 49 1.48 13.07 -9.74
CA SER A 49 2.21 14.24 -9.22
C SER A 49 1.62 14.76 -7.90
N ASP A 50 0.30 14.85 -7.80
CA ASP A 50 -0.34 15.35 -6.57
C ASP A 50 -0.16 14.36 -5.41
N SER A 51 -0.24 13.05 -5.71
CA SER A 51 0.05 12.01 -4.73
C SER A 51 1.52 12.04 -4.29
N ALA A 52 2.44 12.28 -5.23
CA ALA A 52 3.87 12.40 -4.97
C ALA A 52 4.18 13.56 -4.01
N ILE A 53 3.61 14.74 -4.25
CA ILE A 53 3.80 15.92 -3.37
C ILE A 53 3.36 15.61 -1.93
N ALA A 54 2.22 14.93 -1.76
CA ALA A 54 1.72 14.56 -0.44
C ALA A 54 2.60 13.51 0.25
N ILE A 55 3.09 12.51 -0.50
CA ILE A 55 4.05 11.51 0.00
C ILE A 55 5.35 12.18 0.43
N ASP A 56 5.89 13.08 -0.38
CA ASP A 56 7.14 13.81 -0.09
C ASP A 56 6.98 14.69 1.16
N THR A 57 5.86 15.40 1.28
CA THR A 57 5.53 16.20 2.46
C THR A 57 5.54 15.33 3.72
N PHE A 58 4.87 14.18 3.70
CA PHE A 58 4.84 13.25 4.83
C PHE A 58 6.24 12.73 5.18
N THR A 59 7.03 12.32 4.19
CA THR A 59 8.37 11.74 4.45
C THR A 59 9.42 12.77 4.86
N GLN A 60 9.20 14.06 4.60
CA GLN A 60 10.03 15.16 5.11
C GLN A 60 9.67 15.55 6.55
N GLN A 61 8.41 15.40 6.95
CA GLN A 61 7.94 15.67 8.30
C GLN A 61 8.33 14.57 9.31
N HIS A 62 8.70 13.38 8.83
CA HIS A 62 8.97 12.23 9.67
C HIS A 62 10.30 11.55 9.31
N GLU A 63 11.23 11.46 10.26
CA GLU A 63 12.49 10.74 10.07
C GLU A 63 12.30 9.22 9.95
N ASN A 64 11.33 8.69 10.71
CA ASN A 64 11.01 7.26 10.76
C ASN A 64 9.52 7.05 10.44
N TRP A 65 9.24 6.19 9.47
CA TRP A 65 7.89 5.97 8.97
C TRP A 65 7.67 4.56 8.45
N VAL A 66 6.40 4.19 8.39
CA VAL A 66 5.88 3.04 7.67
C VAL A 66 4.78 3.51 6.72
N ILE A 67 4.93 3.20 5.45
CA ILE A 67 3.98 3.54 4.39
C ILE A 67 3.45 2.22 3.83
N GLU A 68 2.15 2.14 3.59
CA GLU A 68 1.52 0.91 3.12
C GLU A 68 0.50 1.14 2.00
N GLY A 69 0.37 0.14 1.11
CA GLY A 69 -0.61 0.18 0.02
C GLY A 69 -0.36 -0.90 -1.04
N CYS A 70 -1.20 -0.96 -2.07
CA CYS A 70 -1.04 -1.84 -3.22
C CYS A 70 -0.74 -1.09 -4.54
N TYR A 71 -0.37 0.18 -4.45
CA TYR A 71 -0.14 1.07 -5.58
C TYR A 71 1.33 1.04 -5.97
N SER A 72 1.75 0.13 -6.85
CA SER A 72 3.17 0.03 -7.20
C SER A 72 3.74 1.32 -7.80
N ASP A 73 2.92 2.09 -8.52
CA ASP A 73 3.23 3.43 -9.04
C ASP A 73 3.57 4.43 -7.93
N LEU A 74 2.83 4.44 -6.82
CA LEU A 74 3.13 5.30 -5.67
C LEU A 74 4.31 4.78 -4.86
N LEU A 75 4.45 3.46 -4.72
CA LEU A 75 5.56 2.83 -4.00
C LEU A 75 6.90 3.03 -4.73
N GLU A 76 6.91 3.06 -6.06
CA GLU A 76 8.10 3.34 -6.88
C GLU A 76 8.71 4.72 -6.56
N LEU A 77 7.90 5.70 -6.16
CA LEU A 77 8.39 7.04 -5.76
C LEU A 77 9.30 6.98 -4.51
N LEU A 78 9.16 5.94 -3.70
CA LEU A 78 9.81 5.77 -2.40
C LEU A 78 11.01 4.81 -2.45
N ILE A 79 11.37 4.27 -3.62
CA ILE A 79 12.53 3.38 -3.78
C ILE A 79 13.60 4.03 -4.65
N ASN A 80 14.87 3.85 -4.29
CA ASN A 80 16.01 4.58 -4.86
C ASN A 80 16.52 3.98 -6.19
N ASN A 81 15.65 3.77 -7.19
CA ASN A 81 16.00 2.91 -8.33
C ASN A 81 15.40 3.33 -9.69
N ASN A 82 15.19 4.63 -9.96
CA ASN A 82 14.78 5.27 -11.24
C ASN A 82 13.61 6.26 -11.04
N ALA A 83 13.56 7.03 -9.94
CA ALA A 83 12.68 8.18 -9.95
C ALA A 83 13.18 9.10 -11.06
N VAL A 84 12.47 9.13 -12.20
CA VAL A 84 12.48 10.28 -13.09
C VAL A 84 12.33 11.46 -12.16
N ASP A 85 13.33 12.34 -12.15
CA ASP A 85 13.27 13.57 -11.37
C ASP A 85 11.99 14.27 -11.79
N HIS A 86 10.94 14.11 -10.99
CA HIS A 86 9.81 15.01 -11.06
C HIS A 86 10.38 16.33 -10.56
N ASP A 87 10.61 17.24 -11.50
CA ASP A 87 11.21 18.54 -11.29
C ASP A 87 10.69 19.17 -9.99
N ASN A 88 11.61 19.43 -9.03
CA ASN A 88 11.42 20.13 -7.74
C ASN A 88 11.36 19.34 -6.41
N VAL A 89 11.88 18.12 -6.29
CA VAL A 89 11.99 17.47 -4.97
C VAL A 89 13.43 17.21 -4.55
N ASN A 90 14.10 18.25 -4.04
CA ASN A 90 15.51 18.22 -3.60
C ASN A 90 15.79 17.39 -2.32
N LYS A 91 14.82 16.61 -1.82
CA LYS A 91 15.00 15.80 -0.59
C LYS A 91 14.05 14.61 -0.51
N LYS A 92 14.12 13.69 -1.47
CA LYS A 92 13.37 12.42 -1.39
C LYS A 92 13.92 11.53 -0.27
N ALA A 93 13.04 11.06 0.59
CA ALA A 93 13.34 10.10 1.62
C ALA A 93 13.00 8.70 1.11
N PHE A 94 14.02 7.91 0.79
CA PHE A 94 13.84 6.54 0.30
C PHE A 94 13.65 5.53 1.43
N ALA A 95 12.85 4.50 1.15
CA ALA A 95 12.70 3.34 2.00
C ALA A 95 14.03 2.58 2.11
N ASN A 96 14.28 2.01 3.29
CA ASN A 96 15.43 1.13 3.55
C ASN A 96 15.01 -0.30 3.90
N GLU A 97 13.71 -0.54 4.08
CA GLU A 97 13.12 -1.86 4.30
C GLU A 97 11.80 -1.99 3.52
N ILE A 98 11.59 -3.15 2.93
CA ILE A 98 10.28 -3.53 2.38
C ILE A 98 9.78 -4.85 2.96
N ILE A 99 8.47 -4.92 3.14
CA ILE A 99 7.74 -6.12 3.55
C ILE A 99 6.68 -6.41 2.50
N TYR A 100 6.89 -7.44 1.71
CA TYR A 100 5.93 -7.92 0.73
C TYR A 100 5.03 -9.01 1.36
N LEU A 101 3.74 -8.71 1.46
CA LEU A 101 2.70 -9.65 1.87
C LEU A 101 2.24 -10.47 0.65
N ASP A 102 3.00 -11.53 0.35
CA ASP A 102 2.70 -12.51 -0.70
C ASP A 102 1.71 -13.57 -0.19
N ILE A 103 0.57 -13.08 0.32
CA ILE A 103 -0.48 -13.88 0.91
C ILE A 103 -1.33 -14.49 -0.19
N THR A 104 -1.76 -15.76 -0.01
CA THR A 104 -2.57 -16.45 -1.01
C THR A 104 -3.89 -15.71 -1.27
N ILE A 105 -4.39 -15.81 -2.51
CA ILE A 105 -5.68 -15.22 -2.91
C ILE A 105 -6.81 -15.70 -1.99
N ASN A 106 -6.87 -17.00 -1.69
CA ASN A 106 -7.91 -17.57 -0.82
C ASN A 106 -7.86 -16.96 0.58
N THR A 107 -6.66 -16.81 1.17
CA THR A 107 -6.51 -16.17 2.46
C THR A 107 -6.92 -14.68 2.42
N CYS A 108 -6.59 -13.96 1.34
CA CYS A 108 -7.05 -12.58 1.14
C CYS A 108 -8.58 -12.50 1.04
N ILE A 109 -9.23 -13.43 0.34
CA ILE A 109 -10.70 -13.54 0.27
C ILE A 109 -11.29 -13.76 1.66
N THR A 110 -10.78 -14.74 2.41
CA THR A 110 -11.23 -14.99 3.79
C THR A 110 -11.07 -13.75 4.67
N HIS A 111 -9.98 -13.00 4.54
CA HIS A 111 -9.86 -11.73 5.27
C HIS A 111 -10.90 -10.70 4.83
N ALA A 112 -11.18 -10.59 3.53
CA ALA A 112 -12.19 -9.65 3.00
C ALA A 112 -13.58 -9.94 3.57
N GLU A 113 -13.98 -11.22 3.59
CA GLU A 113 -15.25 -11.70 4.15
C GLU A 113 -15.39 -11.41 5.65
N ASN A 114 -14.27 -11.47 6.39
CA ASN A 114 -14.24 -11.29 7.84
C ASN A 114 -13.83 -9.85 8.25
N ARG A 115 -13.78 -8.88 7.33
CA ARG A 115 -13.35 -7.52 7.68
C ARG A 115 -14.34 -6.86 8.65
N PRO A 116 -13.83 -6.25 9.74
CA PRO A 116 -14.59 -5.26 10.48
C PRO A 116 -15.02 -4.10 9.58
N TRP A 117 -16.00 -3.32 10.04
CA TRP A 117 -16.44 -2.12 9.33
C TRP A 117 -15.30 -1.08 9.26
N GLU A 118 -14.94 -0.68 8.04
CA GLU A 118 -13.97 0.37 7.75
C GLU A 118 -14.71 1.71 7.62
N ALA A 119 -15.02 2.36 8.76
CA ALA A 119 -15.79 3.61 8.82
C ALA A 119 -15.18 4.79 8.02
N HIS A 120 -13.88 4.72 7.74
CA HIS A 120 -13.18 5.71 6.90
C HIS A 120 -13.34 5.48 5.39
N LYS A 121 -13.87 4.32 4.98
CA LYS A 121 -14.12 3.93 3.58
C LYS A 121 -15.60 3.82 3.24
N TYR A 122 -16.41 3.37 4.21
CA TYR A 122 -17.83 3.12 3.99
C TYR A 122 -18.69 3.79 5.06
N PRO A 123 -19.85 4.37 4.68
CA PRO A 123 -20.75 5.02 5.64
C PRO A 123 -21.44 4.03 6.60
N SER A 124 -21.46 2.73 6.28
CA SER A 124 -22.01 1.68 7.13
C SER A 124 -21.39 0.31 6.80
N LYS A 125 -21.58 -0.67 7.71
CA LYS A 125 -21.20 -2.07 7.45
C LYS A 125 -21.95 -2.65 6.25
N GLN A 126 -23.23 -2.30 6.07
CA GLN A 126 -24.01 -2.74 4.92
C GLN A 126 -23.40 -2.23 3.60
N ALA A 127 -23.05 -0.95 3.52
CA ALA A 127 -22.43 -0.39 2.31
C ALA A 127 -21.07 -1.03 1.97
N GLN A 128 -20.32 -1.47 3.00
CA GLN A 128 -19.10 -2.26 2.81
C GLN A 128 -19.40 -3.66 2.27
N ASP A 129 -20.44 -4.31 2.80
CA ASP A 129 -20.85 -5.66 2.40
C ASP A 129 -21.41 -5.68 0.97
N ASP A 130 -22.15 -4.65 0.59
CA ASP A 130 -22.63 -4.46 -0.78
C ASP A 130 -21.47 -4.37 -1.79
N ASN A 131 -20.30 -3.90 -1.36
CA ASN A 131 -19.09 -3.81 -2.18
C ASN A 131 -18.20 -5.06 -2.13
N LEU A 132 -18.52 -6.06 -1.28
CA LEU A 132 -17.67 -7.22 -1.03
C LEU A 132 -17.45 -8.06 -2.29
N ALA A 133 -18.49 -8.26 -3.12
CA ALA A 133 -18.37 -9.04 -4.36
C ALA A 133 -17.33 -8.42 -5.32
N MET A 134 -17.39 -7.11 -5.53
CA MET A 134 -16.42 -6.37 -6.33
C MET A 134 -15.00 -6.49 -5.76
N LEU A 135 -14.86 -6.36 -4.43
CA LEU A 135 -13.57 -6.53 -3.76
C LEU A 135 -13.00 -7.95 -3.93
N ILE A 136 -13.84 -8.99 -3.85
CA ILE A 136 -13.41 -10.38 -4.06
C ILE A 136 -12.91 -10.58 -5.49
N ASP A 137 -13.63 -10.05 -6.49
CA ASP A 137 -13.18 -10.13 -7.89
C ASP A 137 -11.88 -9.36 -8.09
N TRP A 138 -11.72 -8.22 -7.42
CA TRP A 138 -10.46 -7.49 -7.39
C TRP A 138 -9.32 -8.33 -6.80
N ILE A 139 -9.54 -8.99 -5.67
CA ILE A 139 -8.54 -9.86 -5.03
C ILE A 139 -8.14 -11.04 -5.94
N LYS A 140 -9.11 -11.67 -6.61
CA LYS A 140 -8.89 -12.81 -7.52
C LYS A 140 -8.07 -12.42 -8.74
N ALA A 141 -8.31 -11.24 -9.30
CA ALA A 141 -7.59 -10.76 -10.48
C ALA A 141 -6.12 -10.42 -10.21
N TYR A 142 -5.61 -10.53 -8.97
CA TYR A 142 -4.24 -10.16 -8.61
C TYR A 142 -3.14 -10.85 -9.44
N ASP A 143 -3.34 -12.14 -9.76
CA ASP A 143 -2.37 -12.93 -10.53
C ASP A 143 -2.45 -12.67 -12.04
N THR A 144 -3.57 -12.14 -12.53
CA THR A 144 -3.86 -12.02 -13.98
C THR A 144 -3.88 -10.59 -14.51
N ARG A 145 -4.19 -9.60 -13.65
CA ARG A 145 -4.12 -8.18 -14.00
C ARG A 145 -2.67 -7.78 -14.28
N THR A 146 -2.48 -6.76 -15.09
CA THR A 146 -1.16 -6.24 -15.50
C THR A 146 -0.94 -4.78 -15.11
N ASP A 147 -1.86 -4.22 -14.31
CA ASP A 147 -1.81 -2.87 -13.79
C ASP A 147 -0.83 -2.74 -12.59
N THR A 148 -0.82 -1.56 -11.97
CA THR A 148 0.03 -1.22 -10.81
C THR A 148 -0.39 -1.93 -9.52
N PHE A 149 -1.49 -2.68 -9.53
CA PHE A 149 -2.00 -3.48 -8.42
C PHE A 149 -1.64 -4.96 -8.55
N SER A 150 -1.06 -5.35 -9.70
CA SER A 150 -0.76 -6.74 -10.05
C SER A 150 0.31 -7.37 -9.18
N LYS A 151 0.25 -8.70 -9.07
CA LYS A 151 1.35 -9.48 -8.51
C LYS A 151 2.65 -9.27 -9.25
N LEU A 152 2.58 -9.18 -10.59
CA LEU A 152 3.75 -8.93 -11.42
C LEU A 152 4.42 -7.61 -11.03
N ALA A 153 3.66 -6.53 -10.89
CA ALA A 153 4.18 -5.22 -10.49
C ALA A 153 4.80 -5.25 -9.07
N HIS A 154 4.13 -5.89 -8.11
CA HIS A 154 4.67 -6.05 -6.76
C HIS A 154 5.95 -6.92 -6.72
N GLN A 155 6.01 -7.99 -7.52
CA GLN A 155 7.21 -8.84 -7.62
C GLN A 155 8.37 -8.09 -8.28
N GLN A 156 8.10 -7.26 -9.28
CA GLN A 156 9.11 -6.40 -9.92
C GLN A 156 9.66 -5.37 -8.93
N LEU A 157 8.77 -4.69 -8.19
CA LEU A 157 9.15 -3.76 -7.11
C LEU A 157 10.04 -4.46 -6.07
N TYR A 158 9.64 -5.64 -5.58
CA TYR A 158 10.40 -6.43 -4.62
C TYR A 158 11.78 -6.86 -5.15
N THR A 159 11.83 -7.28 -6.41
CA THR A 159 13.05 -7.76 -7.05
C THR A 159 14.06 -6.63 -7.21
N ARG A 160 13.62 -5.47 -7.73
CA ARG A 160 14.47 -4.30 -7.97
C ARG A 160 14.89 -3.60 -6.68
N PHE A 161 14.11 -3.67 -5.60
CA PHE A 161 14.44 -2.96 -4.36
C PHE A 161 15.82 -3.37 -3.80
N VAL A 162 16.60 -2.35 -3.44
CA VAL A 162 17.90 -2.45 -2.78
C VAL A 162 17.73 -2.02 -1.33
N GLY A 163 18.01 -2.93 -0.40
CA GLY A 163 17.83 -2.72 1.04
C GLY A 163 17.34 -3.99 1.72
N LYS A 164 16.80 -3.86 2.93
CA LYS A 164 16.27 -5.00 3.67
C LYS A 164 14.95 -5.47 3.06
N LYS A 165 14.84 -6.76 2.77
CA LYS A 165 13.65 -7.36 2.16
C LYS A 165 13.09 -8.47 3.03
N LYS A 166 11.77 -8.48 3.23
CA LYS A 166 11.05 -9.59 3.86
C LYS A 166 9.82 -9.94 3.02
N THR A 167 9.56 -11.24 2.85
CA THR A 167 8.29 -11.74 2.33
C THR A 167 7.54 -12.46 3.44
N ILE A 168 6.23 -12.25 3.53
CA ILE A 168 5.34 -12.98 4.42
C ILE A 168 4.31 -13.69 3.54
N LYS A 169 4.29 -15.02 3.62
CA LYS A 169 3.38 -15.88 2.84
C LYS A 169 2.21 -16.44 3.65
N THR A 170 2.35 -16.42 4.98
CA THR A 170 1.38 -16.93 5.94
C THR A 170 1.27 -15.95 7.10
N HIS A 171 0.07 -15.76 7.63
CA HIS A 171 -0.08 -15.11 8.92
C HIS A 171 0.48 -16.04 9.98
N GLU A 172 1.64 -15.72 10.54
CA GLU A 172 2.06 -16.27 11.83
C GLU A 172 1.09 -15.71 12.88
N LYS A 173 0.36 -16.60 13.55
CA LYS A 173 -0.54 -16.26 14.65
C LYS A 173 0.20 -15.58 15.80
#